data_AF-A0A317DPY2-F1
#
_entry.id   AF-A0A317DPY2-F1
#
_cell.length_a   1.000
_cell.length_b   1.000
_cell.length_c   1.000
_cell.angle_alpha   90.00
_cell.angle_beta   90.00
_cell.angle_gamma   90.00
#
_symmetry.space_group_name_H-M   'P 1'
#
loop_
_entity.id
_entity.type
_entity.pdbx_description
1 polymer ?
#
loop_
_entity_poly.entity_id
_entity_poly.type
_entity_poly.pdbx_seq_one_letter_code
_entity_poly.pdbx_strand_id
1 'polypeptide(L)'
;MEEMAGRWWNGIWGRLARRDVWLTREIRWKVIARAGDSETGRVLRWEFDTEPEALAMVKRLLAADAGGQWRKQAGEAASSPPQ
;
A
#
# COMPACT_ATOMS: atom_id res chain seq x y z
N MET A 1 8.89 12.68 -11.17
CA MET A 1 8.01 12.96 -10.01
C MET A 1 7.16 11.74 -9.82
N GLU A 2 7.20 11.15 -8.63
CA GLU A 2 6.40 9.97 -8.28
C GLU A 2 4.99 10.44 -7.87
N GLU A 3 3.98 10.07 -8.66
CA GLU A 3 2.59 10.42 -8.41
C GLU A 3 1.93 9.35 -7.55
N MET A 4 1.39 9.73 -6.38
CA MET A 4 0.69 8.78 -5.49
C MET A 4 -0.77 8.63 -5.93
N ALA A 5 -1.07 7.54 -6.64
CA ALA A 5 -2.41 7.24 -7.15
C ALA A 5 -3.35 6.68 -6.07
N GLY A 6 -2.82 6.12 -4.99
CA GLY A 6 -3.65 5.68 -3.87
C GLY A 6 -2.88 5.14 -2.67
N ARG A 7 -3.52 5.22 -1.50
CA ARG A 7 -3.04 4.62 -0.26
C ARG A 7 -4.18 3.98 0.52
N TRP A 8 -3.93 2.81 1.11
CA TRP A 8 -4.86 2.10 1.97
C TRP A 8 -4.19 1.72 3.28
N TRP A 9 -4.95 1.79 4.37
CA TRP A 9 -4.52 1.34 5.69
C TRP A 9 -5.61 0.47 6.33
N ASN A 10 -5.21 -0.55 7.08
CA ASN A 10 -6.11 -1.63 7.52
C ASN A 10 -6.96 -1.32 8.76
N GLY A 11 -6.97 -0.09 9.27
CA GLY A 11 -7.83 0.26 10.41
C GLY A 11 -7.25 -0.08 11.79
N ILE A 12 -6.18 -0.89 11.85
CA ILE A 12 -5.68 -1.47 13.11
C ILE A 12 -4.61 -0.56 13.73
N TRP A 13 -4.84 -0.19 14.99
CA TRP A 13 -3.87 0.51 15.82
C TRP A 13 -3.00 -0.50 16.58
N GLY A 14 -1.71 -0.56 16.27
CA GLY A 14 -0.75 -1.44 16.94
C GLY A 14 0.42 -1.85 16.05
N ARG A 15 1.61 -1.97 16.64
CA ARG A 15 2.89 -2.15 15.89
C ARG A 15 2.94 -3.43 15.05
N LEU A 16 2.46 -4.55 15.60
CA LEU A 16 2.51 -5.87 14.95
C LEU A 16 1.44 -6.09 13.87
N ALA A 17 0.30 -5.41 13.96
CA ALA A 17 -0.88 -5.68 13.12
C ALA A 17 -1.15 -4.59 12.07
N ARG A 18 -0.40 -3.48 12.10
CA ARG A 18 -0.53 -2.40 11.12
C ARG A 18 -0.15 -2.90 9.73
N ARG A 19 -1.00 -2.57 8.74
CA ARG A 19 -0.72 -2.79 7.32
C ARG A 19 -1.07 -1.56 6.51
N ASP A 20 -0.18 -1.24 5.58
CA ASP A 20 -0.32 -0.12 4.66
C ASP A 20 -0.05 -0.63 3.24
N VAL A 21 -0.81 -0.13 2.26
CA VAL A 21 -0.60 -0.38 0.84
C VAL A 21 -0.54 0.97 0.13
N TRP A 22 0.48 1.15 -0.71
CA TRP A 22 0.67 2.32 -1.56
C TRP A 22 0.64 1.90 -3.03
N LEU A 23 0.04 2.74 -3.86
CA LEU A 23 0.07 2.67 -5.31
C LEU A 23 0.68 3.98 -5.83
N THR A 24 1.79 3.88 -6.55
CA THR A 24 2.48 5.05 -7.11
C THR A 24 2.77 4.85 -8.60
N ARG A 25 2.95 5.97 -9.30
CA ARG A 25 3.27 6.03 -10.73
C ARG A 25 4.51 6.88 -10.96
N GLU A 26 5.48 6.30 -11.66
CA GLU A 26 6.71 6.98 -12.07
C GLU A 26 6.95 6.80 -13.57
N ILE A 27 7.45 5.63 -13.98
CA ILE A 27 7.52 5.15 -15.37
C ILE A 27 6.61 3.92 -15.53
N ARG A 28 6.59 3.07 -14.49
CA ARG A 28 5.68 1.93 -14.30
C ARG A 28 4.80 2.14 -13.08
N TRP A 29 3.76 1.33 -12.96
CA TRP A 29 2.92 1.27 -11.78
C TRP A 29 3.58 0.44 -10.68
N LYS A 30 3.72 1.01 -9.49
CA LYS A 30 4.33 0.33 -8.35
C LYS A 30 3.29 0.11 -7.26
N VAL A 31 3.17 -1.14 -6.79
CA VAL A 31 2.40 -1.48 -5.60
C VAL A 31 3.39 -1.82 -4.50
N ILE A 32 3.27 -1.13 -3.36
CA ILE A 32 4.09 -1.37 -2.18
C ILE A 32 3.15 -1.78 -1.06
N ALA A 33 3.42 -2.90 -0.41
CA ALA A 33 2.68 -3.33 0.77
C ALA A 33 3.64 -3.45 1.96
N ARG A 34 3.19 -3.01 3.12
CA ARG A 34 3.88 -3.22 4.38
C ARG A 34 3.02 -4.06 5.30
N ALA A 35 3.63 -5.10 5.88
CA ALA A 35 3.06 -5.89 6.95
C ALA A 35 3.93 -5.76 8.21
N GLY A 36 3.40 -5.12 9.25
CA GLY A 36 4.12 -4.79 10.49
C GLY A 36 4.54 -3.31 10.57
N ASP A 37 5.30 -2.96 11.60
CA ASP A 37 5.72 -1.58 11.89
C ASP A 37 6.89 -1.09 11.01
N SER A 38 7.34 0.15 11.26
CA SER A 38 8.44 0.78 10.50
C SER A 38 9.83 0.22 10.81
N GLU A 39 10.02 -0.53 11.91
CA GLU A 39 11.32 -1.07 12.35
C GLU A 39 11.49 -2.54 11.96
N THR A 40 10.42 -3.33 12.00
CA THR A 40 10.42 -4.80 11.79
C THR A 40 9.49 -5.28 10.68
N GLY A 41 8.67 -4.38 10.14
CA GLY A 41 7.68 -4.73 9.12
C GLY A 41 8.33 -5.15 7.80
N ARG A 42 7.76 -6.18 7.18
CA ARG A 42 8.19 -6.63 5.85
C ARG A 42 7.58 -5.72 4.80
N VAL A 43 8.44 -5.18 3.94
CA VAL A 43 8.04 -4.42 2.75
C VAL A 43 8.07 -5.35 1.54
N LEU A 44 6.96 -5.39 0.81
CA LEU A 44 6.81 -6.12 -0.44
C LEU A 44 6.56 -5.10 -1.56
N ARG A 45 7.16 -5.35 -2.74
CA ARG A 45 7.10 -4.44 -3.88
C ARG A 45 6.77 -5.23 -5.15
N TRP A 46 5.89 -4.68 -5.96
CA TRP A 46 5.53 -5.19 -7.28
C TRP A 46 5.51 -4.05 -8.29
N GLU A 47 5.88 -4.36 -9.54
CA GLU A 47 5.85 -3.43 -10.65
C GLU A 47 4.96 -3.98 -11.76
N PHE A 48 4.19 -3.10 -12.39
CA PHE A 48 3.26 -3.42 -13.46
C PHE A 48 3.36 -2.40 -14.58
N ASP A 49 3.11 -2.83 -15.81
CA ASP A 49 3.11 -1.93 -16.97
C ASP A 49 1.80 -1.11 -17.05
N THR A 50 0.69 -1.64 -16.50
CA THR A 50 -0.62 -0.97 -16.56
C THR A 50 -1.27 -0.74 -15.19
N GLU A 51 -2.12 0.29 -15.13
CA GLU A 51 -2.89 0.64 -13.93
C GLU A 51 -3.86 -0.48 -13.50
N PRO A 52 -4.61 -1.12 -14.43
CA PRO A 52 -5.57 -2.15 -14.03
C PRO A 52 -4.89 -3.36 -13.37
N GLU A 53 -3.70 -3.75 -13.82
CA GLU A 53 -2.91 -4.84 -13.21
C GLU A 53 -2.46 -4.47 -11.79
N ALA A 54 -1.97 -3.25 -11.60
CA ALA A 54 -1.59 -2.75 -10.29
C ALA A 54 -2.79 -2.66 -9.34
N LEU A 55 -3.94 -2.17 -9.82
CA LEU A 55 -5.17 -2.12 -9.04
C LEU A 55 -5.69 -3.52 -8.70
N ALA A 56 -5.52 -4.51 -9.57
CA ALA A 56 -5.87 -5.91 -9.28
C ALA A 56 -5.01 -6.46 -8.15
N MET A 57 -3.71 -6.15 -8.13
CA MET A 57 -2.83 -6.52 -7.02
C MET A 57 -3.24 -5.84 -5.71
N VAL A 58 -3.55 -4.53 -5.74
CA VAL A 58 -4.08 -3.83 -4.56
C VAL A 58 -5.32 -4.54 -4.03
N LYS A 59 -6.32 -4.81 -4.87
CA LYS A 59 -7.55 -5.52 -4.47
C LYS A 59 -7.24 -6.88 -3.83
N ARG A 60 -6.29 -7.64 -4.39
CA ARG A 60 -5.84 -8.92 -3.83
C ARG A 60 -5.24 -8.77 -2.43
N LEU A 61 -4.39 -7.76 -2.22
CA LEU A 61 -3.76 -7.50 -0.92
C LEU A 61 -4.79 -7.10 0.13
N LEU A 62 -5.76 -6.25 -0.23
CA LEU A 62 -6.83 -5.85 0.67
C LEU A 62 -7.72 -7.06 1.03
N ALA A 63 -8.04 -7.92 0.07
CA ALA A 63 -8.86 -9.11 0.30
C ALA A 63 -8.16 -10.20 1.13
N ALA A 64 -6.83 -10.31 1.04
CA ALA A 64 -6.06 -11.30 1.79
C ALA A 64 -5.97 -10.99 3.30
N ASP A 65 -6.21 -9.74 3.71
CA ASP A 65 -6.22 -9.36 5.12
C ASP A 65 -7.64 -9.38 5.68
N ALA A 66 -8.07 -10.55 6.14
CA ALA A 66 -9.40 -10.79 6.71
C ALA A 66 -9.69 -10.08 8.05
N GLY A 67 -8.70 -9.39 8.64
CA GLY A 67 -8.80 -8.79 9.97
C GLY A 67 -8.98 -7.26 10.02
N GLY A 68 -8.82 -6.55 8.89
CA GLY A 68 -8.76 -5.09 8.86
C GLY A 68 -9.89 -4.43 8.06
N GLN A 69 -10.49 -3.37 8.60
CA GLN A 69 -11.33 -2.46 7.80
C GLN A 69 -10.42 -1.52 7.00
N TRP A 70 -10.10 -1.92 5.77
CA TRP A 70 -9.30 -1.12 4.86
C TRP A 70 -9.98 0.19 4.49
N ARG A 71 -9.27 1.30 4.70
CA ARG A 71 -9.73 2.65 4.35
C ARG A 71 -8.77 3.26 3.36
N LYS A 72 -9.30 3.73 2.23
CA LYS A 72 -8.55 4.53 1.26
C LYS A 72 -8.33 5.92 1.87
N GLN A 73 -7.09 6.39 1.92
CA GLN A 73 -6.80 7.77 2.27
C GLN A 73 -6.83 8.60 0.99
N ALA A 74 -7.67 9.63 0.96
CA ALA A 74 -7.62 10.66 -0.07
C ALA A 74 -6.34 11.48 0.15
N GLY A 75 -5.59 11.71 -0.92
CA GLY A 75 -4.21 12.17 -0.84
C GLY A 75 -4.09 13.54 -0.17
N GLU A 76 -3.38 13.58 0.95
CA GLU A 76 -2.59 14.73 1.35
C GLU A 76 -1.44 14.25 2.26
N ALA A 77 -0.22 14.40 1.77
CA ALA A 77 1.03 14.59 2.51
C ALA A 77 1.33 13.75 3.78
N ALA A 78 0.78 12.56 3.95
CA ALA A 78 1.14 11.69 5.07
C ALA A 78 2.05 10.56 4.60
N SER A 79 3.36 10.70 4.83
CA SER A 79 4.39 9.66 4.74
C SER A 79 4.62 9.06 3.35
N SER A 80 5.72 9.47 2.72
CA SER A 80 6.26 8.85 1.51
C SER A 80 6.32 7.32 1.64
N PRO A 81 6.13 6.57 0.54
CA PRO A 81 6.36 5.14 0.54
C PRO A 81 7.79 4.87 1.08
N PRO A 82 7.98 3.79 1.85
CA PRO A 82 9.31 3.46 2.33
C PRO A 82 10.27 3.20 1.17
N GLN A 83 11.42 3.88 1.23
CA GLN A 83 12.58 3.71 0.34
C GLN A 83 13.06 2.25 0.36
#